data_AF-X1SBS2-F1
#
_entry.id   AF-X1SBS2-F1
#
_cell.length_a   1.000
_cell.length_b   1.000
_cell.length_c   1.000
_cell.angle_alpha   90.00
_cell.angle_beta   90.00
_cell.angle_gamma   90.00
#
_symmetry.space_group_name_H-M   'P 1'
#
loop_
_entity.id
_entity.type
_entity.pdbx_description
1 polymer ?
#
loop_
_entity_poly.entity_id
_entity_poly.type
_entity_poly.pdbx_seq_one_letter_code
_entity_poly.pdbx_strand_id
1 'polypeptide(L)'
;TVYQYTLSIPWDLSTIVYSNKYLFIGNQATTAYGISFSIIGSEMYILGVDTDTIYQYTLPETPIPPPKKEASRTGIYSFKTLS
;
A
#
# COMPACT_ATOMS: atom_id res chain seq x y z
N THR A 1 -2.36 6.23 -14.57
CA THR A 1 -1.17 5.34 -14.59
C THR A 1 -0.64 5.19 -13.18
N VAL A 2 -0.11 4.03 -12.82
CA VAL A 2 0.53 3.76 -11.53
C VAL A 2 2.01 3.50 -11.77
N TYR A 3 2.89 4.14 -11.01
CA TYR A 3 4.36 4.01 -11.14
C TYR A 3 4.94 3.31 -9.92
N GLN A 4 5.93 2.43 -10.12
CA GLN A 4 6.62 1.74 -9.04
C GLN A 4 7.94 2.44 -8.71
N TYR A 5 8.17 2.61 -7.40
CA TYR A 5 9.42 3.10 -6.85
C TYR A 5 9.91 2.14 -5.77
N THR A 6 11.23 1.98 -5.67
CA THR A 6 11.90 1.21 -4.64
C THR A 6 12.61 2.16 -3.68
N LEU A 7 12.53 1.89 -2.39
CA LEU A 7 13.33 2.57 -1.36
C LEU A 7 14.40 1.59 -0.89
N SER A 8 15.67 1.99 -0.93
CA SER A 8 16.74 1.15 -0.36
C SER A 8 16.74 1.19 1.17
N ILE A 9 16.23 2.27 1.77
CA ILE A 9 15.99 2.38 3.21
C ILE A 9 14.49 2.51 3.44
N PRO A 10 13.86 1.60 4.22
CA PRO A 10 12.44 1.69 4.53
C PRO A 10 12.08 3.05 5.11
N TRP A 11 11.04 3.68 4.56
CA TRP A 11 10.48 4.96 5.00
C TRP A 11 11.37 6.20 4.77
N ASP A 12 12.53 6.07 4.13
CA ASP A 12 13.38 7.20 3.78
C ASP A 12 13.17 7.61 2.31
N LEU A 13 12.49 8.74 2.11
CA LEU A 13 12.19 9.27 0.78
C LEU A 13 13.43 9.72 0.00
N SER A 14 14.56 9.98 0.67
CA SER A 14 15.83 10.31 0.00
C SER A 14 16.43 9.12 -0.75
N THR A 15 15.97 7.90 -0.44
CA THR A 15 16.42 6.65 -1.06
C THR A 15 15.50 6.13 -2.15
N ILE A 16 14.53 6.94 -2.58
CA ILE A 16 13.61 6.59 -3.66
C ILE A 16 14.36 6.49 -4.98
N VAL A 17 14.17 5.35 -5.65
CA VAL A 17 14.63 5.11 -7.02
C VAL A 17 13.44 4.62 -7.84
N TYR A 18 13.23 5.21 -9.01
CA TYR A 18 12.22 4.74 -9.95
C TYR A 18 12.59 3.36 -10.47
N SER A 19 11.69 2.38 -10.32
CA SER A 19 11.97 0.98 -10.65
C SER A 19 11.88 0.66 -12.16
N ASN A 20 11.69 1.67 -13.00
CA ASN A 20 11.43 1.53 -14.44
C ASN A 20 10.22 0.62 -14.77
N LYS A 21 9.21 0.63 -13.88
CA LYS A 21 7.98 -0.16 -14.00
C LYS A 21 6.77 0.74 -13.80
N TYR A 22 5.75 0.54 -14.61
CA TYR A 22 4.46 1.23 -14.49
C TYR A 22 3.32 0.34 -14.99
N LEU A 23 2.11 0.64 -14.52
CA LEU A 23 0.86 0.06 -14.98
C LEU A 23 -0.01 1.15 -15.58
N PHE A 24 -0.38 0.98 -16.85
CA PHE A 24 -1.36 1.84 -17.48
C PHE A 24 -2.77 1.31 -17.22
N ILE A 25 -3.62 2.16 -16.63
CA ILE A 25 -5.00 1.82 -16.26
C ILE A 25 -6.06 2.53 -17.12
N GLY A 26 -5.63 3.44 -18.01
CA GLY A 26 -6.55 4.35 -18.71
C GLY A 26 -7.53 3.67 -19.66
N ASN A 27 -7.30 2.40 -20.00
CA ASN A 27 -8.24 1.58 -20.77
C ASN A 27 -9.37 0.99 -19.91
N GLN A 28 -9.23 1.01 -18.58
CA GLN A 28 -10.19 0.45 -17.62
C GLN A 28 -10.90 1.56 -16.85
N ALA A 29 -10.14 2.53 -16.34
CA ALA A 29 -10.67 3.70 -15.66
C ALA A 29 -9.83 4.92 -16.04
N THR A 30 -10.51 5.97 -16.49
CA THR A 30 -9.89 7.28 -16.73
C THR A 30 -9.75 8.07 -15.44
N THR A 31 -10.57 7.74 -14.42
CA THR A 31 -10.63 8.46 -13.16
C THR A 31 -10.51 7.49 -11.97
N ALA A 32 -9.30 7.40 -11.40
CA ALA A 32 -9.02 6.57 -10.22
C ALA A 32 -8.91 7.41 -8.94
N TYR A 33 -9.62 7.01 -7.87
CA TYR A 33 -9.66 7.77 -6.61
C TYR A 33 -8.92 7.10 -5.46
N GLY A 34 -8.57 5.83 -5.59
CA GLY A 34 -7.95 5.07 -4.52
C GLY A 34 -7.09 3.92 -5.02
N ILE A 35 -6.09 3.59 -4.22
CA ILE A 35 -5.20 2.45 -4.37
C ILE A 35 -5.05 1.77 -3.02
N SER A 36 -5.10 0.44 -3.00
CA SER A 36 -4.85 -0.37 -1.80
C SER A 36 -4.13 -1.65 -2.18
N PHE A 37 -3.46 -2.28 -1.21
CA PHE A 37 -2.75 -3.54 -1.39
C PHE A 37 -3.31 -4.58 -0.42
N SER A 38 -3.28 -5.86 -0.82
CA SER A 38 -3.59 -6.95 0.10
C SER A 38 -2.55 -7.03 1.24
N ILE A 39 -2.89 -7.74 2.32
CA ILE A 39 -2.03 -7.84 3.51
C ILE A 39 -0.65 -8.42 3.22
N ILE A 40 -0.56 -9.33 2.25
CA ILE A 40 0.68 -9.95 1.77
C ILE A 40 1.29 -9.19 0.60
N GLY A 41 0.60 -8.18 0.07
CA GLY A 41 1.04 -7.31 -1.01
C GLY A 41 1.09 -7.94 -2.39
N SER A 42 0.61 -9.17 -2.57
CA SER A 42 0.56 -9.84 -3.88
C SER A 42 -0.57 -9.33 -4.78
N GLU A 43 -1.48 -8.52 -4.25
CA GLU A 43 -2.61 -7.97 -4.99
C GLU A 43 -2.69 -6.46 -4.75
N MET A 44 -3.03 -5.73 -5.81
CA MET A 44 -3.31 -4.30 -5.79
C MET A 44 -4.73 -4.05 -6.28
N TYR A 45 -5.44 -3.15 -5.60
CA TYR A 45 -6.80 -2.76 -5.90
C TYR A 45 -6.84 -1.28 -6.28
N ILE A 46 -7.57 -0.95 -7.35
CA ILE A 46 -7.81 0.43 -7.78
C ILE A 46 -9.30 0.70 -7.87
N LEU A 47 -9.74 1.80 -7.26
CA LEU A 47 -11.11 2.29 -7.35
C LEU A 47 -11.27 3.18 -8.58
N GLY A 48 -11.94 2.67 -9.61
CA GLY A 48 -12.37 3.44 -10.79
C GLY A 48 -13.73 4.09 -10.54
N VAL A 49 -13.79 5.42 -10.50
CA VAL A 49 -15.02 6.17 -10.19
C VAL A 49 -15.88 6.35 -11.42
N ASP A 50 -15.27 6.51 -12.59
CA ASP A 50 -15.99 6.63 -13.86
C ASP A 50 -16.67 5.32 -14.28
N THR A 51 -16.22 4.19 -13.75
CA THR A 51 -16.77 2.87 -14.05
C THR A 51 -17.46 2.20 -12.86
N ASP A 52 -17.51 2.85 -11.69
CA ASP A 52 -18.05 2.30 -10.43
C ASP A 52 -17.55 0.88 -10.14
N THR A 53 -16.25 0.66 -10.37
CA THR A 53 -15.65 -0.69 -10.36
C THR A 53 -14.33 -0.69 -9.58
N ILE A 54 -14.11 -1.76 -8.82
CA ILE A 54 -12.81 -2.07 -8.22
C ILE A 54 -12.05 -3.01 -9.16
N TYR A 55 -10.91 -2.56 -9.66
CA TYR A 55 -10.01 -3.38 -10.46
C TYR A 55 -8.94 -4.00 -9.58
N GLN A 56 -8.74 -5.32 -9.72
CA GLN A 56 -7.71 -6.07 -9.02
C GLN A 56 -6.59 -6.46 -9.98
N TYR A 57 -5.35 -6.35 -9.52
CA TYR A 57 -4.15 -6.75 -10.25
C TYR A 57 -3.29 -7.67 -9.38
N THR A 58 -2.85 -8.80 -9.94
CA THR A 58 -1.84 -9.66 -9.32
C THR A 58 -0.45 -9.07 -9.54
N LEU A 59 0.33 -8.94 -8.47
CA LEU A 59 1.68 -8.41 -8.51
C LEU A 59 2.71 -9.55 -8.54
N PRO A 60 3.74 -9.47 -9.39
CA PRO A 60 4.75 -10.52 -9.53
C PRO A 60 5.75 -10.56 -8.37
N GLU A 61 5.90 -9.45 -7.63
CA GLU A 61 6.80 -9.34 -6.49
C GLU A 61 5.92 -9.15 -5.25
N THR A 62 6.12 -9.99 -4.23
CA THR A 62 5.63 -9.66 -2.90
C THR A 62 6.41 -8.43 -2.44
N PRO A 63 5.75 -7.28 -2.22
CA PRO A 63 6.40 -6.15 -1.59
C PRO A 63 6.98 -6.68 -0.28
N ILE A 64 8.27 -6.47 -0.04
CA ILE A 64 8.83 -6.72 1.29
C ILE A 64 7.96 -5.86 2.21
N PRO A 65 7.10 -6.47 3.06
CA PRO A 65 6.19 -5.68 3.85
C PRO A 65 7.10 -4.75 4.64
N PRO A 66 6.83 -3.42 4.65
CA PRO A 66 7.58 -2.56 5.52
C PRO A 66 7.51 -3.20 6.91
N PRO A 67 8.64 -3.27 7.66
CA PRO A 67 8.56 -3.74 9.03
C PRO A 67 7.41 -2.95 9.63
N LYS A 68 6.35 -3.66 10.07
CA LYS A 68 5.27 -3.02 10.83
C LYS A 68 6.04 -2.12 11.78
N LYS A 69 5.75 -0.82 11.82
CA LYS A 69 6.09 -0.08 13.03
C LYS A 69 5.47 -0.96 14.10
N GLU A 70 6.30 -1.68 14.85
CA GLU A 70 5.83 -2.31 16.05
C GLU A 70 5.13 -1.18 16.74
N ALA A 71 3.83 -1.34 16.98
CA ALA A 71 3.16 -0.38 17.81
C ALA A 71 3.95 -0.39 19.11
N SER A 72 4.77 0.63 19.37
CA SER A 72 5.17 0.98 20.72
C SER A 72 3.90 1.47 21.43
N ARG A 73 2.96 0.56 21.68
CA ARG A 73 1.98 0.68 22.74
C ARG A 73 2.45 -0.19 23.88
N THR A 74 3.60 0.16 24.44
CA THR A 74 3.85 -0.11 25.87
C THR A 74 3.19 1.02 26.66
N GLY A 75 1.88 1.14 26.51
CA GLY A 75 1.05 1.84 27.48
C GLY A 75 0.65 0.80 28.51
N ILE A 76 1.26 0.84 29.68
CA ILE A 76 0.86 0.02 30.82
C ILE A 76 -0.54 0.49 31.22
N TYR A 77 -1.58 -0.23 30.81
CA TYR A 77 -2.93 -0.02 31.31
C TYR A 77 -3.03 -0.69 32.68
N SER A 78 -2.85 0.08 33.76
CA SER A 78 -3.22 -0.37 35.10
C SER A 78 -4.74 -0.23 35.25
N PHE A 79 -5.44 -1.36 35.33
CA PHE A 79 -6.84 -1.35 35.78
C PHE A 79 -6.84 -1.24 37.31
N LYS A 80 -7.35 -0.14 37.84
CA LYS A 80 -7.78 -0.09 39.25
C LYS A 80 -9.14 -0.76 39.31
N THR A 81 -9.22 -1.92 39.95
CA THR A 81 -10.51 -2.44 40.43
C THR A 81 -11.01 -1.51 41.52
N LEU A 82 -12.19 -0.93 41.32
CA LEU A 82 -12.91 -0.23 42.38
C LEU A 82 -13.51 -1.28 43.33
N SER A 83 -13.43 -0.97 44.61
CA SER A 83 -13.81 -1.79 45.77
C SER A 83 -15.28 -2.21 45.77
#